data_AF-A0A1R1SMH8-F1
#
_entry.id   AF-A0A1R1SMH8-F1
#
_cell.length_a   1.000
_cell.length_b   1.000
_cell.length_c   1.000
_cell.angle_alpha   90.00
_cell.angle_beta   90.00
_cell.angle_gamma   90.00
#
_symmetry.space_group_name_H-M   'P 1'
#
loop_
_entity.id
_entity.type
_entity.pdbx_description
1 polymer ?
#
loop_
_entity_poly.entity_id
_entity_poly.type
_entity_poly.pdbx_seq_one_letter_code
_entity_poly.pdbx_strand_id
1 'polypeptide(L)'
;MRCGICGSGRLSPVGELTSSDSMQKRLRLRFPRLGAFKSRPTFHAGFARACRDCGALLPFLGEEERRRLDAEADGLAPAEGAPIDADSEGGDAR
;
A
#
# COMPACT_ATOMS: atom_id res chain seq x y z
N MET A 1 -3.53 -15.21 0.93
CA MET A 1 -2.96 -14.13 0.08
C MET A 1 -2.42 -14.72 -1.21
N ARG A 2 -2.64 -14.05 -2.34
CA ARG A 2 -2.06 -14.39 -3.65
C ARG A 2 -1.11 -13.28 -4.08
N CYS A 3 -0.18 -13.59 -4.97
CA CYS A 3 0.64 -12.57 -5.61
C CYS A 3 -0.24 -11.66 -6.45
N GLY A 4 -0.25 -10.35 -6.15
CA GLY A 4 -1.00 -9.35 -6.94
C GLY A 4 -0.46 -9.15 -8.35
N ILE A 5 0.73 -9.69 -8.67
CA ILE A 5 1.36 -9.57 -9.99
C ILE A 5 1.02 -10.76 -10.89
N CYS A 6 1.09 -12.00 -10.39
CA CYS A 6 0.89 -13.22 -11.21
C CYS A 6 -0.22 -14.16 -10.71
N GLY A 7 -0.92 -13.83 -9.62
CA GLY A 7 -2.00 -14.65 -9.06
C GLY A 7 -1.57 -15.91 -8.27
N SER A 8 -0.27 -16.22 -8.25
CA SER A 8 0.27 -17.39 -7.55
C SER A 8 0.00 -17.38 -6.04
N GLY A 9 -0.25 -18.56 -5.45
CA GLY A 9 -0.31 -18.78 -4.01
C GLY A 9 1.03 -19.14 -3.36
N ARG A 10 2.10 -19.33 -4.14
CA ARG A 10 3.43 -19.76 -3.66
C ARG A 10 4.23 -18.56 -3.16
N LEU A 11 3.83 -18.02 -2.01
CA LEU A 11 4.54 -16.94 -1.32
C LEU A 11 5.56 -17.49 -0.32
N SER A 12 6.65 -16.77 -0.10
CA SER A 12 7.60 -17.05 0.99
C SER A 12 6.95 -16.85 2.37
N PRO A 13 7.60 -17.32 3.44
CA PRO A 13 7.39 -16.78 4.78
C PRO A 13 7.58 -15.25 4.80
N VAL A 14 7.06 -14.61 5.84
CA VAL A 14 7.28 -13.18 6.07
C VAL A 14 8.75 -12.97 6.43
N GLY A 15 9.38 -11.99 5.79
CA GLY A 15 10.69 -11.47 6.16
C GLY A 15 10.62 -9.99 6.54
N GLU A 16 11.59 -9.54 7.31
CA GLU A 16 11.79 -8.12 7.61
C GLU A 16 12.48 -7.43 6.43
N LEU A 17 12.00 -6.22 6.08
CA LEU A 17 12.66 -5.35 5.12
C LEU A 17 13.69 -4.50 5.87
N THR A 18 14.95 -4.91 5.76
CA THR A 18 16.08 -4.12 6.23
C THR A 18 16.67 -3.33 5.05
N SER A 19 17.15 -2.13 5.33
CA SER A 19 17.99 -1.37 4.40
C SER A 19 19.43 -1.60 4.82
N SER A 20 20.31 -2.01 3.89
CA SER A 20 21.70 -2.35 4.18
C SER A 20 22.59 -1.13 4.47
N ASP A 21 22.08 0.08 4.28
CA ASP A 21 22.84 1.31 4.48
C ASP A 21 22.14 2.18 5.55
N SER A 22 22.88 2.51 6.60
CA SER A 22 22.38 3.25 7.77
C SER A 22 21.87 4.65 7.41
N MET A 23 22.18 5.15 6.21
CA MET A 23 21.69 6.41 5.66
C MET A 23 20.57 6.25 4.62
N GLN A 24 20.27 5.04 4.14
CA GLN A 24 19.25 4.81 3.13
C GLN A 24 17.93 4.37 3.78
N LYS A 25 17.01 5.33 3.78
CA LYS A 25 15.65 5.31 4.29
C LYS A 25 14.96 3.96 4.00
N ARG A 26 14.36 3.36 5.04
CA ARG A 26 13.39 2.24 4.94
C ARG A 26 12.45 2.45 3.75
N LEU A 27 11.99 1.37 3.11
CA LEU A 27 11.02 1.47 2.01
C LEU A 27 9.78 2.24 2.49
N ARG A 28 9.47 3.36 1.82
CA ARG A 28 8.44 4.31 2.24
C ARG A 28 7.33 4.38 1.20
N LEU A 29 6.09 4.26 1.66
CA LEU A 29 4.89 4.51 0.89
C LEU A 29 4.40 5.93 1.19
N ARG A 30 4.31 6.80 0.17
CA ARG A 30 3.94 8.21 0.33
C ARG A 30 2.68 8.49 -0.47
N PHE A 31 1.67 9.07 0.18
CA PHE A 31 0.40 9.40 -0.47
C PHE A 31 0.27 10.91 -0.75
N PRO A 32 -0.45 11.30 -1.81
CA PRO A 32 -0.92 12.68 -1.95
C PRO A 32 -2.01 12.99 -0.90
N ARG A 33 -2.18 14.27 -0.56
CA ARG A 33 -3.20 14.74 0.38
C ARG A 33 -3.92 15.94 -0.22
N LEU A 34 -5.24 16.04 0.00
CA LEU A 34 -6.04 17.16 -0.48
C LEU A 34 -5.70 18.44 0.32
N GLY A 35 -5.20 19.46 -0.37
CA GLY A 35 -4.83 20.78 0.16
C GLY A 35 -3.37 21.16 -0.12
N ALA A 36 -3.15 22.32 -0.75
CA ALA A 36 -1.85 22.78 -1.28
C ALA A 36 -0.71 22.94 -0.24
N PHE A 37 -1.00 22.80 1.05
CA PHE A 37 -0.04 23.01 2.15
C PHE A 37 -0.03 21.89 3.20
N LYS A 38 -0.71 20.75 2.99
CA LYS A 38 -0.67 19.64 3.96
C LYS A 38 0.55 18.74 3.73
N SER A 39 1.19 18.30 4.82
CA SER A 39 2.28 17.31 4.72
C SER A 39 1.76 16.01 4.11
N ARG A 40 2.52 15.46 3.16
CA ARG A 40 2.19 14.18 2.52
C ARG A 40 2.46 13.05 3.52
N PRO A 41 1.43 12.29 3.94
CA PRO A 41 1.63 11.22 4.89
C PRO A 41 2.53 10.16 4.27
N THR A 42 3.46 9.65 5.08
CA THR A 42 4.43 8.66 4.65
C THR A 42 4.43 7.51 5.63
N PHE A 43 4.43 6.28 5.12
CA PHE A 43 4.38 5.05 5.90
C PHE A 43 5.58 4.17 5.60
N HIS A 44 6.04 3.44 6.60
CA HIS A 44 7.20 2.55 6.49
C HIS A 44 6.75 1.11 6.29
N ALA A 45 7.14 0.52 5.15
CA ALA A 45 7.02 -0.91 4.95
C ALA A 45 8.16 -1.61 5.70
N GLY A 46 7.83 -2.35 6.75
CA GLY A 46 8.80 -3.08 7.58
C GLY A 46 8.94 -4.55 7.21
N PHE A 47 8.01 -5.08 6.40
CA PHE A 47 7.91 -6.50 6.12
C PHE A 47 7.64 -6.77 4.64
N ALA A 48 7.99 -7.96 4.17
CA ALA A 48 7.68 -8.41 2.82
C ALA A 48 7.50 -9.92 2.72
N ARG A 49 6.85 -10.33 1.62
CA ARG A 49 6.91 -11.71 1.10
C ARG A 49 7.38 -11.68 -0.35
N ALA A 50 8.14 -12.69 -0.76
CA ALA A 50 8.50 -12.89 -2.15
C ALA A 50 7.58 -13.94 -2.80
N CYS A 51 7.12 -13.68 -4.02
CA CYS A 51 6.49 -14.71 -4.84
C CYS A 51 7.56 -15.65 -5.40
N ARG A 52 7.41 -16.94 -5.15
CA ARG A 52 8.36 -17.97 -5.59
C ARG A 52 8.23 -18.35 -7.06
N ASP A 53 7.19 -17.86 -7.74
CA ASP A 53 6.95 -18.15 -9.17
C ASP A 53 7.40 -17.00 -10.07
N CYS A 54 7.05 -15.75 -9.76
CA CYS A 54 7.40 -14.60 -10.60
C CYS A 54 8.47 -13.68 -9.98
N GLY A 55 8.93 -13.95 -8.76
CA GLY A 55 9.95 -13.14 -8.09
C GLY A 55 9.46 -11.80 -7.52
N ALA A 56 8.17 -11.47 -7.65
CA ALA A 56 7.63 -10.22 -7.13
C ALA A 56 7.84 -10.11 -5.60
N LEU A 57 8.38 -8.97 -5.16
CA LEU A 57 8.49 -8.62 -3.75
C LEU A 57 7.26 -7.81 -3.33
N LEU A 58 6.53 -8.30 -2.33
CA LEU A 58 5.27 -7.74 -1.84
C LEU A 58 5.51 -7.08 -0.49
N PRO A 59 5.91 -5.80 -0.44
CA PRO A 59 6.11 -5.06 0.81
C PRO A 59 4.78 -4.74 1.47
N PHE A 60 4.74 -4.75 2.81
CA PHE A 60 3.57 -4.37 3.59
C PHE A 60 3.95 -3.72 4.92
N LEU A 61 2.97 -3.00 5.48
CA LEU A 61 3.13 -2.24 6.72
C LEU A 61 3.14 -3.16 7.94
N GLY A 62 3.90 -2.76 8.96
CA GLY A 62 3.75 -3.32 10.30
C GLY A 62 2.44 -2.87 10.94
N GLU A 63 2.09 -3.46 12.09
CA GLU A 63 0.81 -3.22 12.74
C GLU A 63 0.57 -1.73 13.08
N GLU A 64 1.56 -1.06 13.66
CA GLU A 64 1.47 0.36 14.02
C GLU A 64 1.26 1.25 12.78
N GLU A 65 2.08 1.05 11.75
CA GLU A 65 2.00 1.81 10.50
C GLU A 65 0.69 1.53 9.76
N ARG A 66 0.16 0.30 9.82
CA ARG A 66 -1.16 -0.06 9.28
C ARG A 66 -2.27 0.67 10.04
N ARG A 67 -2.26 0.66 11.37
CA ARG A 67 -3.25 1.38 12.19
C ARG A 67 -3.23 2.89 11.88
N ARG A 68 -2.04 3.48 11.69
CA ARG A 68 -1.91 4.88 11.27
C ARG A 68 -2.48 5.11 9.88
N LEU A 69 -2.21 4.20 8.93
CA LEU A 69 -2.78 4.28 7.59
C LEU A 69 -4.31 4.24 7.66
N ASP A 70 -4.88 3.28 8.38
CA ASP A 70 -6.33 3.13 8.52
C ASP A 70 -6.97 4.41 9.12
N ALA A 71 -6.32 5.04 10.11
CA ALA A 71 -6.80 6.28 10.71
C ALA A 71 -6.69 7.52 9.79
N GLU A 72 -5.79 7.50 8.80
CA GLU A 72 -5.57 8.61 7.87
C GLU A 72 -6.23 8.39 6.50
N ALA A 73 -6.73 7.18 6.22
CA ALA A 73 -7.16 6.71 4.90
C ALA A 73 -8.19 7.63 4.24
N ASP A 74 -9.22 8.05 4.99
CA ASP A 74 -10.30 8.93 4.50
C ASP A 74 -9.80 10.31 4.08
N GLY A 75 -8.62 10.72 4.57
CA GLY A 75 -8.00 12.00 4.24
C GLY A 75 -7.01 11.95 3.07
N LEU A 76 -6.78 10.77 2.47
CA LEU A 76 -5.84 10.57 1.37
C LEU A 76 -6.51 10.94 0.04
N ALA A 77 -5.77 11.65 -0.82
CA ALA A 77 -6.27 11.89 -2.17
C ALA A 77 -6.08 10.61 -3.01
N PRO A 78 -7.01 10.30 -3.94
CA PRO A 78 -6.71 9.31 -4.97
C PRO A 78 -5.43 9.72 -5.70
N ALA A 79 -4.61 8.73 -6.06
CA ALA A 79 -3.47 8.98 -6.93
C ALA A 79 -3.99 9.60 -8.24
N GLU A 80 -3.30 10.60 -8.79
CA GLU A 80 -3.68 11.19 -10.08
C GLU A 80 -3.77 10.06 -11.13
N GLY A 81 -4.97 9.83 -11.67
CA GLY A 81 -5.26 8.76 -12.63
C GLY A 81 -5.85 7.46 -12.05
N ALA A 82 -6.15 7.37 -10.75
CA ALA A 82 -6.91 6.24 -10.21
C ALA A 82 -8.37 6.31 -10.70
N PRO A 83 -8.99 5.20 -11.16
CA PRO A 83 -10.41 5.17 -11.45
C PRO A 83 -11.15 5.52 -10.16
N ILE A 84 -11.97 6.56 -10.20
CA ILE A 84 -13.04 6.74 -9.23
C ILE A 84 -14.03 5.60 -9.51
N ASP A 85 -14.02 4.56 -8.68
CA ASP A 85 -15.10 3.58 -8.68
C ASP A 85 -16.37 4.37 -8.36
N ALA A 86 -17.16 4.65 -9.40
CA ALA A 86 -18.43 5.33 -9.27
C ALA A 86 -19.33 4.45 -8.41
N ASP A 87 -19.67 4.98 -7.23
CA ASP A 87 -20.68 4.42 -6.35
C ASP A 87 -21.89 3.97 -7.17
N SER A 88 -22.13 2.66 -7.17
CA SER A 88 -23.36 2.09 -7.69
C SER A 88 -24.47 2.34 -6.67
N GLU A 89 -24.98 3.57 -6.62
CA GLU A 89 -26.26 3.86 -5.98
C GLU A 89 -27.41 3.59 -6.98
N GLY A 90 -28.07 2.45 -6.73
CA GLY A 90 -29.51 2.19 -6.82
C GLY A 90 -30.40 2.92 -7.83
N GLY A 91 -30.99 2.13 -8.72
CA GLY A 91 -32.46 1.99 -8.86
C GLY A 91 -33.28 3.18 -9.36
N ASP A 92 -33.81 3.07 -10.57
CA ASP A 92 -35.26 2.89 -10.78
C ASP A 92 -35.51 2.54 -12.26
N ALA A 93 -36.06 1.35 -12.52
CA ALA A 93 -36.53 0.97 -13.84
C ALA A 93 -38.04 0.76 -13.74
N ARG A 94 -38.75 1.82 -14.14
CA ARG A 94 -40.15 1.93 -14.59
C ARG A 94 -41.05 0.70 -14.49
#